data_AF-A0A7Y3G6A3-F1
#
_entry.id   AF-A0A7Y3G6A3-F1
#
_cell.length_a   1.000
_cell.length_b   1.000
_cell.length_c   1.000
_cell.angle_alpha   90.00
_cell.angle_beta   90.00
_cell.angle_gamma   90.00
#
_symmetry.space_group_name_H-M   'P 1'
#
loop_
_entity.id
_entity.type
_entity.pdbx_description
1 polymer ?
#
loop_
_entity_poly.entity_id
_entity_poly.type
_entity_poly.pdbx_seq_one_letter_code
_entity_poly.pdbx_strand_id
1 'polypeptide(L)' 'SLDGAEFLDGSGVSSQKLQYISPLIGVDYKKFVFAYTYSYQSNSIVFNNSGFHQITLGINFNCRRELYDCNCPAVN' A
#
# COMPACT_ATOMS: atom_id res chain seq x y z
N SER A 1 -16.22 -8.72 -5.31
CA SER A 1 -16.45 -7.83 -6.44
C SER A 1 -15.60 -6.58 -6.22
N LEU A 2 -14.61 -6.34 -7.09
CA LEU A 2 -13.79 -5.12 -7.13
C LEU A 2 -14.20 -4.23 -8.33
N ASP A 3 -15.34 -4.56 -8.95
CA ASP A 3 -15.86 -3.90 -10.14
C ASP A 3 -16.72 -2.72 -9.68
N GLY A 4 -16.31 -1.52 -10.09
CA GLY A 4 -16.71 -0.23 -9.53
C GLY A 4 -18.22 -0.01 -9.39
N ALA A 5 -18.56 0.89 -8.46
CA ALA A 5 -19.94 1.32 -8.23
C ALA A 5 -20.32 2.42 -9.24
N GLU A 6 -21.42 2.19 -9.95
CA GLU A 6 -22.03 3.17 -10.85
C GLU A 6 -22.90 4.13 -10.03
N PHE A 7 -22.74 5.43 -10.25
CA PHE A 7 -23.61 6.45 -9.65
C PHE A 7 -24.14 7.41 -10.73
N LEU A 8 -25.38 7.86 -10.53
CA LEU A 8 -26.08 8.79 -11.42
C LEU A 8 -25.73 10.22 -11.01
N ASP A 9 -25.04 10.96 -11.87
CA ASP A 9 -24.86 12.41 -11.73
C ASP A 9 -25.56 13.11 -12.89
N GLY A 10 -26.72 13.73 -12.59
CA GLY A 10 -27.42 14.81 -13.30
C GLY A 10 -27.75 14.69 -14.80
N SER A 11 -26.92 14.03 -15.60
CA SER A 11 -27.05 13.88 -17.06
C SER A 11 -26.34 12.63 -17.62
N GLY A 12 -25.86 11.68 -16.79
CA GLY A 12 -25.26 10.43 -17.27
C GLY A 12 -24.88 9.42 -16.19
N VAL A 13 -24.73 8.15 -16.58
CA VAL A 13 -24.15 7.09 -15.74
C VAL A 13 -22.63 7.26 -15.74
N SER A 14 -22.03 7.60 -14.60
CA SER A 14 -20.57 7.72 -14.46
C SER A 14 -20.03 6.52 -13.70
N SER A 15 -19.17 5.73 -14.34
CA SER A 15 -18.46 4.62 -13.70
C SER A 15 -17.24 5.18 -12.97
N GLN A 16 -17.36 5.41 -11.66
CA GLN A 16 -16.21 5.80 -10.85
C GLN A 16 -15.44 4.55 -10.42
N LYS A 17 -14.35 4.25 -11.13
CA LYS A 17 -13.40 3.20 -10.72
C LYS A 17 -12.81 3.57 -9.37
N LEU A 18 -12.92 2.70 -8.36
CA LEU A 18 -12.28 2.94 -7.06
C LEU A 18 -10.78 3.15 -7.25
N GLN A 19 -10.28 4.29 -6.78
CA GLN A 19 -8.85 4.62 -6.74
C GLN A 19 -8.45 4.82 -5.27
N TYR A 20 -7.35 4.19 -4.86
CA TYR A 20 -6.79 4.30 -3.52
C TYR A 20 -5.38 4.88 -3.59
N ILE A 21 -5.08 5.79 -2.67
CA ILE A 21 -3.72 6.19 -2.36
C ILE A 21 -3.36 5.50 -1.04
N SER A 22 -2.29 4.69 -1.08
CA SER A 22 -1.91 3.81 0.05
C SER A 22 -0.44 3.98 0.42
N PRO A 23 -0.05 5.04 1.16
CA PRO A 23 1.29 5.13 1.74
C PRO A 23 1.57 3.93 2.65
N LEU A 24 2.78 3.39 2.50
CA LEU A 24 3.31 2.29 3.30
C LEU A 24 4.64 2.74 3.92
N ILE A 25 4.79 2.47 5.22
CA ILE A 25 6.06 2.57 5.94
C ILE A 25 6.34 1.24 6.61
N GLY A 26 7.58 0.78 6.53
CA GLY A 26 8.00 -0.48 7.13
C GLY A 26 9.42 -0.41 7.67
N VAL A 27 9.69 -1.27 8.64
CA VAL A 27 10.99 -1.45 9.25
C VAL A 27 11.30 -2.93 9.36
N ASP A 28 12.57 -3.26 9.10
CA ASP A 28 13.10 -4.60 9.30
C ASP A 28 13.97 -4.61 10.56
N TYR A 29 13.74 -5.58 11.43
CA TYR A 29 14.59 -5.83 12.60
C TYR A 29 14.96 -7.31 12.69
N LYS A 30 16.22 -7.62 12.35
CA LYS A 30 16.73 -8.98 12.23
C LYS A 30 15.89 -9.81 11.24
N LYS A 31 15.10 -10.76 11.77
CA LYS A 31 14.22 -11.63 10.99
C LYS A 31 12.76 -11.17 11.01
N PHE A 32 12.44 -10.10 11.73
CA PHE A 32 11.08 -9.60 11.85
C PHE A 32 10.87 -8.41 10.92
N VAL A 33 9.75 -8.43 10.22
CA VAL A 33 9.29 -7.34 9.36
C VAL A 33 8.05 -6.74 9.99
N PHE A 34 8.04 -5.42 10.16
CA PHE A 34 6.87 -4.68 10.59
C PHE A 34 6.54 -3.61 9.56
N ALA A 35 5.30 -3.57 9.08
CA ALA A 35 4.85 -2.50 8.20
C ALA A 35 3.47 -2.00 8.58
N TYR A 36 3.25 -0.73 8.32
CA TYR A 36 1.98 -0.04 8.50
C TYR A 36 1.60 0.62 7.17
N THR A 37 0.38 0.37 6.73
CA THR A 37 -0.18 0.94 5.51
C THR A 37 -1.45 1.68 5.85
N TYR A 38 -1.57 2.92 5.38
CA TYR A 38 -2.82 3.68 5.45
C TYR A 38 -3.39 3.81 4.05
N SER A 39 -4.62 3.38 3.83
CA SER A 39 -5.27 3.41 2.51
C SER A 39 -6.43 4.39 2.51
N TYR A 40 -6.39 5.39 1.63
CA TYR A 40 -7.42 6.41 1.48
C TYR A 40 -8.05 6.36 0.08
N GLN A 41 -9.38 6.34 0.01
CA GLN A 41 -10.12 6.35 -1.25
C GLN A 41 -10.14 7.78 -1.82
N SER A 42 -9.61 7.97 -3.03
CA SER A 42 -9.41 9.30 -3.65
C SER A 42 -10.59 9.80 -4.48
N ASN A 43 -11.72 9.07 -4.52
CA ASN A 43 -12.89 9.42 -5.33
C ASN A 43 -13.90 10.28 -4.55
N SER A 44 -14.63 11.15 -5.26
CA SER A 44 -15.66 12.03 -4.67
C SER A 44 -16.86 11.30 -4.10
N ILE A 45 -17.14 10.08 -4.58
CA ILE A 45 -18.20 9.22 -4.05
C ILE A 45 -17.55 8.23 -3.08
N VAL A 46 -17.50 8.65 -1.82
CA VAL A 46 -16.77 7.99 -0.75
C VAL A 46 -17.67 6.93 -0.11
N PHE A 47 -17.29 5.65 -0.24
CA PHE A 47 -17.94 4.56 0.50
C PHE A 47 -17.58 4.61 2.00
N ASN A 48 -16.48 5.30 2.37
CA ASN A 48 -16.06 5.54 3.74
C ASN A 48 -15.08 6.73 3.84
N ASN A 49 -15.36 7.71 4.70
CA ASN A 49 -14.59 8.97 4.79
C ASN A 49 -13.26 8.85 5.58
N SER A 50 -13.01 7.73 6.25
CA SER A 50 -11.94 7.63 7.26
C SER A 50 -10.67 6.88 6.81
N GLY A 51 -10.67 6.27 5.61
CA GLY A 51 -9.59 5.39 5.17
C GLY A 51 -9.44 4.10 6.01
N PHE A 52 -8.47 3.27 5.68
CA PHE A 52 -8.23 1.98 6.33
C PHE A 52 -6.80 1.90 6.88
N HIS A 53 -6.68 1.38 8.11
CA HIS A 53 -5.40 1.13 8.79
C HIS A 53 -5.06 -0.36 8.69
N GLN A 54 -3.92 -0.70 8.09
CA GLN A 54 -3.42 -2.08 8.00
C GLN A 54 -2.07 -2.22 8.70
N ILE A 55 -1.96 -3.23 9.56
CA ILE A 55 -0.72 -3.64 10.21
C ILE A 55 -0.26 -4.96 9.57
N THR A 56 1.00 -5.02 9.16
CA THR A 56 1.62 -6.19 8.54
C THR A 56 2.76 -6.69 9.42
N LEU A 57 2.72 -7.99 9.74
CA LEU A 57 3.75 -8.70 10.50
C LEU A 57 4.35 -9.78 9.62
N GLY A 58 5.67 -9.81 9.50
CA GLY A 58 6.40 -10.79 8.68
C GLY A 58 7.58 -11.40 9.41
N ILE A 59 7.99 -12.58 8.97
CA ILE A 59 9.19 -13.28 9.43
C ILE A 59 10.02 -13.71 8.21
N ASN A 60 11.26 -13.25 8.14
CA ASN A 60 12.23 -13.64 7.13
C ASN A 60 12.85 -15.00 7.52
N PHE A 61 12.37 -16.07 6.89
CA PHE A 61 12.80 -17.46 7.17
C PHE A 61 14.20 -17.80 6.65
N ASN A 62 14.76 -16.99 5.75
CA ASN A 62 16.08 -17.22 5.16
C ASN A 62 16.90 -15.93 5.17
N CYS A 63 18.22 -16.03 5.39
CA CYS A 63 19.12 -14.88 5.25
C CYS A 63 19.29 -14.58 3.75
N ARG A 64 18.60 -13.57 3.22
CA ARG A 64 19.03 -12.94 1.97
C ARG A 64 20.09 -11.91 2.36
N ARG A 65 21.28 -11.96 1.75
CA ARG A 65 22.34 -10.96 1.97
C ARG A 65 21.71 -9.58 1.76
N GLU A 66 21.84 -8.70 2.74
CA GLU A 66 21.47 -7.29 2.58
C GLU A 66 22.20 -6.76 1.35
N LEU A 67 21.49 -6.04 0.48
CA LEU A 67 22.05 -5.52 -0.78
C LEU A 67 23.27 -4.59 -0.54
N TYR A 68 23.43 -4.09 0.68
CA TYR A 68 24.47 -3.12 1.06
C TYR A 68 25.35 -3.55 2.25
N ASP A 69 25.22 -4.79 2.74
CA ASP A 69 26.06 -5.32 3.85
C ASP A 69 27.43 -5.83 3.36
N CYS A 70 27.84 -5.39 2.17
CA CYS A 70 29.20 -5.54 1.71
C CYS A 70 29.70 -4.13 1.45
N ASN A 71 30.72 -3.74 2.22
CA ASN A 71 31.67 -2.68 1.86
C ASN A 71 32.16 -2.95 0.44
N CYS A 72 31.39 -2.56 -0.59
CA CYS A 72 31.81 -2.64 -1.97
C CYS A 72 32.79 -1.49 -2.13
N PRO A 73 34.11 -1.75 -2.11
CA PRO A 73 35.05 -0.68 -2.39
C PRO A 73 34.79 -0.30 -3.85
N ALA A 74 34.57 0.98 -4.08
CA ALA A 74 34.29 1.59 -5.37
C ALA A 74 34.92 0.79 -6.53
N VAL A 75 34.07 0.18 -7.37
CA VAL A 75 34.54 -0.37 -8.64
C VAL A 75 34.71 0.82 -9.58
N ASN A 76 35.98 1.14 -9.84
CA ASN A 76 36.47 2.10 -10.84
C ASN A 76 35.97 1.75 -12.25
#